data_AF-A0A0M3JGD9-F1
#
_entry.id   AF-A0A0M3JGD9-F1
#
_cell.length_a   1.000
_cell.length_b   1.000
_cell.length_c   1.000
_cell.angle_alpha   90.00
_cell.angle_beta   90.00
_cell.angle_gamma   90.00
#
_symmetry.space_group_name_H-M   'P 1'
#
loop_
_entity.id
_entity.type
_entity.pdbx_description
1 polymer ?
#
loop_
_entity_poly.entity_id
_entity_poly.type
_entity_poly.pdbx_seq_one_letter_code
_entity_poly.pdbx_strand_id
1 'polypeptide(L)' 'MRPVWVPGTNCGYHALTIGFLIDQIVRRIDEKKRGITEFLREEILDKYGIDELCIGLTDEQQNKNVATLIQPSDEELLA' A
#
# COMPACT_ATOMS: atom_id res chain seq x y z
N MET A 1 16.80 -14.97 7.51
CA MET A 1 17.31 -14.28 6.30
C MET A 1 18.21 -13.12 6.71
N ARG A 2 19.08 -12.66 5.80
CA ARG A 2 19.92 -11.45 5.99
C ARG A 2 19.63 -10.44 4.87
N PRO A 3 19.78 -9.13 5.12
CA PRO A 3 19.71 -8.11 4.07
C PRO A 3 20.70 -8.40 2.92
N VAL A 4 20.31 -8.09 1.68
CA VAL A 4 21.16 -8.28 0.48
C VAL A 4 22.38 -7.34 0.50
N TRP A 5 22.22 -6.15 1.08
CA TRP A 5 23.27 -5.15 1.24
C TRP A 5 23.36 -4.70 2.70
N VAL A 6 24.47 -4.07 3.06
CA VAL A 6 24.61 -3.41 4.36
C VAL A 6 23.57 -2.28 4.45
N PRO A 7 22.77 -2.20 5.53
CA PRO A 7 21.81 -1.11 5.68
C PRO A 7 22.47 0.26 5.55
N GLY A 8 21.89 1.13 4.73
CA GLY A 8 22.40 2.48 4.47
C GLY A 8 23.40 2.60 3.32
N THR A 9 23.87 1.50 2.72
CA THR A 9 24.79 1.57 1.57
C THR A 9 24.10 1.62 0.22
N ASN A 10 22.91 0.99 0.12
CA ASN A 10 22.14 0.89 -1.12
C ASN A 10 20.64 0.98 -0.82
N CYS A 11 19.87 1.39 -1.82
CA CYS A 11 18.42 1.36 -1.79
C CYS A 11 17.91 0.49 -2.95
N GLY A 12 16.93 -0.37 -2.68
CA GLY A 12 16.19 -1.12 -3.68
C GLY A 12 14.71 -0.82 -3.54
N TYR A 13 13.96 -0.90 -4.64
CA TYR A 13 12.52 -0.75 -4.57
C TYR A 13 11.86 -2.05 -4.10
N HIS A 14 11.29 -2.04 -2.90
CA HIS A 14 10.62 -3.17 -2.28
C HIS A 14 9.15 -3.24 -2.74
N ALA A 15 8.93 -3.41 -4.04
CA ALA A 15 7.60 -3.31 -4.68
C ALA A 15 6.49 -4.08 -3.96
N LEU A 16 6.81 -5.27 -3.43
CA LEU A 16 5.85 -6.14 -2.75
C LEU A 16 5.95 -6.07 -1.23
N THR A 17 7.15 -5.92 -0.67
CA THR A 17 7.38 -6.15 0.76
C THR A 17 7.34 -4.89 1.62
N ILE A 18 7.44 -3.70 1.01
CA ILE A 18 7.45 -2.45 1.78
C ILE A 18 6.14 -2.23 2.54
N GLY A 19 5.00 -2.59 1.93
CA GLY A 19 3.68 -2.45 2.55
C GLY A 19 3.54 -3.24 3.85
N PHE A 20 4.10 -4.46 3.91
CA PHE A 20 4.08 -5.28 5.13
C PHE A 20 4.90 -4.64 6.25
N LEU A 21 6.07 -4.07 5.94
CA LEU A 21 6.89 -3.38 6.93
C LEU A 21 6.17 -2.15 7.48
N ILE A 22 5.55 -1.34 6.61
CA ILE A 22 4.79 -0.15 7.00
C ILE A 22 3.62 -0.53 7.92
N ASP A 23 2.81 -1.53 7.55
CA ASP A 23 1.70 -1.99 8.38
C ASP A 23 2.17 -2.46 9.76
N GLN A 24 3.28 -3.20 9.81
CA GLN A 24 3.85 -3.68 11.06
C GLN A 24 4.43 -2.58 11.94
N ILE A 25 4.96 -1.50 11.34
CA ILE A 25 5.40 -0.31 12.08
C ILE A 25 4.19 0.40 12.67
N VAL A 26 3.17 0.71 11.86
CA VAL A 26 1.95 1.41 12.32
C VAL A 26 1.30 0.67 13.48
N ARG A 27 1.08 -0.65 13.37
CA ARG A 27 0.48 -1.44 14.46
C ARG A 27 1.24 -1.36 15.78
N ARG A 28 2.57 -1.22 15.73
CA ARG A 28 3.41 -1.17 16.94
C ARG A 28 3.41 0.21 17.56
N ILE A 29 3.50 1.27 16.74
CA ILE A 29 3.67 2.64 17.23
C ILE A 29 2.35 3.35 17.49
N ASP A 30 1.28 3.00 16.77
CA ASP A 30 -0.04 3.59 16.96
C ASP A 30 -0.56 3.28 18.38
N GLU A 31 -1.13 4.27 19.03
CA GLU A 31 -1.64 4.15 20.40
C GLU A 31 -2.80 3.16 20.47
N LYS A 32 -3.68 3.20 19.45
CA LYS A 32 -4.83 2.30 19.31
C LYS A 32 -4.46 0.93 18.72
N LYS A 33 -3.18 0.71 18.36
CA LYS A 33 -2.67 -0.55 17.75
C LYS A 33 -3.38 -0.93 16.45
N ARG A 34 -3.86 0.05 15.70
CA ARG A 34 -4.57 -0.14 14.42
C ARG A 34 -3.64 -0.61 13.31
N GLY A 35 -4.23 -1.23 12.29
CA GLY A 35 -3.53 -1.49 11.01
C GLY A 35 -3.41 -0.23 10.14
N ILE A 36 -2.60 -0.31 9.08
CA ILE A 36 -2.40 0.85 8.18
C ILE A 36 -3.70 1.34 7.53
N THR A 37 -4.61 0.43 7.16
CA THR A 37 -5.89 0.79 6.53
C THR A 37 -6.78 1.62 7.43
N GLU A 38 -6.93 1.21 8.69
CA GLU A 38 -7.77 1.89 9.68
C GLU A 38 -7.15 3.22 10.13
N PHE A 39 -5.83 3.23 10.33
CA PHE A 39 -5.08 4.45 10.60
C PHE A 39 -5.24 5.48 9.46
N LEU A 40 -5.07 5.06 8.19
CA LEU A 40 -5.25 5.92 7.03
C LEU A 40 -6.66 6.52 7.00
N ARG A 41 -7.69 5.70 7.25
CA ARG A 41 -9.08 6.14 7.27
C ARG A 41 -9.33 7.21 8.34
N GLU A 42 -9.07 6.89 9.60
CA GLU A 42 -9.41 7.76 10.72
C GLU A 42 -8.53 9.01 10.82
N GLU A 43 -7.23 8.89 10.50
CA GLU A 43 -6.28 9.98 10.75
C GLU A 43 -6.11 10.92 9.55
N ILE A 44 -6.49 10.49 8.35
CA ILE A 44 -6.31 11.24 7.11
C ILE A 44 -7.65 11.36 6.38
N LEU A 45 -8.20 10.25 5.89
CA LEU A 45 -9.33 10.31 4.95
C LEU A 45 -10.56 10.98 5.56
N ASP A 46 -10.97 10.56 6.76
CA ASP A 46 -12.15 11.10 7.44
C ASP A 46 -11.94 12.56 7.85
N LYS A 47 -10.71 12.95 8.21
CA LYS A 47 -10.40 14.33 8.62
C LYS A 47 -10.41 15.31 7.46
N TYR A 48 -10.11 14.82 6.25
CA TYR A 48 -10.03 15.64 5.04
C TYR A 48 -11.19 15.40 4.06
N GLY A 49 -12.15 14.55 4.40
CA GLY A 49 -13.31 14.23 3.55
C GLY A 49 -12.93 13.56 2.24
N ILE A 50 -12.00 12.59 2.28
CA ILE A 50 -11.52 11.86 1.10
C ILE A 50 -12.19 10.48 1.06
N ASP A 51 -13.22 10.34 0.22
CA ASP A 51 -14.04 9.11 0.19
C ASP A 51 -13.58 8.08 -0.86
N GLU A 52 -12.82 8.50 -1.87
CA GLU A 52 -12.50 7.70 -3.06
C GLU A 52 -11.19 6.89 -2.94
N LEU A 53 -10.39 7.16 -1.90
CA LEU A 53 -9.12 6.46 -1.66
C LEU A 53 -9.30 5.39 -0.59
N CYS A 54 -8.88 4.15 -0.87
CA CYS A 54 -8.89 3.09 0.12
C CYS A 54 -7.76 2.08 -0.07
N ILE A 55 -7.39 1.39 1.01
CA ILE A 55 -6.56 0.18 0.98
C ILE A 55 -7.50 -1.00 1.25
N GLY A 56 -7.85 -1.73 0.19
CA GLY A 56 -8.87 -2.78 0.23
C GLY A 56 -10.27 -2.20 0.01
N LEU A 57 -10.80 -2.38 -1.19
CA LEU A 57 -12.15 -1.97 -1.55
C LEU A 57 -13.15 -2.90 -0.88
N THR A 58 -14.10 -2.35 -0.10
CA THR A 58 -15.06 -3.14 0.68
C THR A 58 -16.43 -3.26 0.02
N ASP A 59 -16.78 -2.33 -0.87
CA ASP A 59 -18.06 -2.32 -1.59
C ASP A 59 -17.83 -2.69 -3.06
N GLU A 60 -18.32 -3.86 -3.45
CA GLU A 60 -18.22 -4.34 -4.84
C GLU A 60 -18.93 -3.43 -5.85
N GLN A 61 -19.92 -2.62 -5.43
CA GLN A 61 -20.57 -1.65 -6.31
C GLN A 61 -19.59 -0.58 -6.80
N GLN A 62 -18.50 -0.36 -6.07
CA GLN A 62 -17.43 0.57 -6.45
C GLN A 62 -16.43 -0.04 -7.45
N ASN A 63 -16.53 -1.34 -7.79
CA ASN A 63 -15.66 -1.97 -8.79
C ASN A 63 -15.71 -1.26 -10.15
N LYS A 64 -16.84 -0.62 -10.49
CA LYS A 64 -16.98 0.17 -11.72
C LYS A 64 -16.09 1.42 -11.77
N ASN A 65 -15.54 1.85 -10.63
CA ASN A 65 -14.69 3.03 -10.50
C ASN A 65 -13.19 2.69 -10.49
N VAL A 66 -12.81 1.41 -10.53
CA VAL A 66 -11.41 0.99 -10.53
C VAL A 66 -11.02 0.40 -11.89
N ALA A 67 -9.78 0.62 -12.30
CA ALA A 67 -9.27 0.07 -13.56
C ALA A 67 -8.94 -1.42 -13.41
N THR A 68 -9.25 -2.20 -14.44
CA THR A 68 -8.76 -3.59 -14.55
C THR A 68 -7.27 -3.56 -14.81
N LEU A 69 -6.49 -4.19 -13.94
CA LEU A 69 -5.06 -4.39 -14.18
C LEU A 69 -4.88 -5.46 -15.26
N ILE A 70 -4.26 -5.06 -16.36
CA ILE A 70 -3.91 -5.95 -17.47
C ILE A 70 -2.38 -6.07 -17.44
N GLN A 71 -1.86 -7.30 -17.54
CA GLN A 71 -0.43 -7.46 -17.76
C GLN A 71 -0.07 -6.96 -19.15
N PRO A 72 0.96 -6.12 -19.29
CA PRO A 72 1.44 -5.72 -20.60
C PRO A 72 1.92 -6.96 -21.37
N SER A 73 1.71 -6.94 -22.68
CA SER A 73 2.26 -7.92 -23.60
C SER A 73 3.79 -7.79 -23.72
N ASP A 74 4.44 -8.84 -24.22
CA ASP A 74 5.89 -8.81 -24.47
C ASP A 74 6.26 -7.67 -25.44
N GLU A 75 5.41 -7.38 -26.43
CA GLU A 75 5.62 -6.30 -27.40
C GLU A 75 5.57 -4.92 -26.72
N GLU A 76 4.64 -4.70 -25.78
CA GLU A 76 4.52 -3.46 -25.02
C GLU A 76 5.67 -3.27 -24.00
N LEU A 77 6.23 -4.35 -23.47
CA LEU A 77 7.37 -4.30 -22.54
C LEU A 77 8.71 -4.03 -23.25
N LEU A 78 8.81 -4.39 -24.53
CA LEU A 78 10.04 -4.31 -25.33
C LEU A 78 10.10 -3.05 -26.22
N ALA A 79 9.01 -2.29 -26.32
CA ALA A 79 8.93 -1.00 -27.01
C ALA A 79 9.50 0.15 -26.16
#